data_AF-A0A093DL56-F1
#
_entry.id   AF-A0A093DL56-F1
#
_cell.length_a   1.000
_cell.length_b   1.000
_cell.length_c   1.000
_cell.angle_alpha   90.00
_cell.angle_beta   90.00
_cell.angle_gamma   90.00
#
_symmetry.space_group_name_H-M   'P 1'
#
loop_
_entity.id
_entity.type
_entity.pdbx_description
1 polymer ?
#
loop_
_entity_poly.entity_id
_entity_poly.type
_entity_poly.pdbx_seq_one_letter_code
_entity_poly.pdbx_strand_id
1 'polypeptide(L)'
;SRQDPHLREVLRFGLCCRALTLLLQARASLLDFSPLFFFFQALFNLLIPDHAADAFSPPRLTDPGLWDLLVEQLLGGLSRWDAEHFLFIAERGYLYEHNCAFLPLYPLSLLTTAWVALWPFQQLLCLRSRLLLSALLLNSLFSILAAPALFQLGCSVLRCRRAAFLAALLFSISPANVFMAAAYSESMFAFLVFTAMWQLEKGQSWLSGLLFSLASGARANGIINSGFILYSSCKRFALQLQVGSGSLKKLPLVWKQLLSVASSALLMCAGIFLPFALFQYYAYVRFCDPSLEEPVPKPLLQLALDKGYRLPSTQGIPPPWCSQRFPVVYSYIQDTYWNVGFLRYFELRQIPNFLLAFPVTFLGCWAAWTFVITNPRHCLTLGLERRKSEEEGKPRAGFCSSAVFVYVVHATVLLVFGFFCMHVLTRFLGSSSPVLYWFCAHLLQEHEPLLWNEGTDGQTTAPCTKKPGQSPDSCREGPSGNPLMKLLLGYRCITPLSKCVLGFFLSYWLLGLVLHCNFLPWT
;
A
#
# COMPACT_ATOMS: atom_id res chain seq x y z
N SER A 1 -25.96 -15.75 11.94
CA SER A 1 -24.87 -14.76 12.04
C SER A 1 -25.30 -13.49 11.33
N ARG A 2 -25.73 -12.44 12.06
CA ARG A 2 -26.06 -11.14 11.44
C ARG A 2 -24.76 -10.44 11.08
N GLN A 3 -24.46 -10.32 9.78
CA GLN A 3 -23.26 -9.63 9.29
C GLN A 3 -23.18 -8.20 9.86
N ASP A 4 -21.98 -7.81 10.31
CA ASP A 4 -21.68 -6.47 10.82
C ASP A 4 -22.06 -5.39 9.78
N PRO A 5 -22.95 -4.42 10.13
CA PRO A 5 -23.40 -3.40 9.19
C PRO A 5 -22.26 -2.48 8.72
N HIS A 6 -21.27 -2.19 9.57
CA HIS A 6 -20.11 -1.38 9.18
C HIS A 6 -19.24 -2.11 8.17
N LEU A 7 -19.03 -3.42 8.36
CA LEU A 7 -18.24 -4.24 7.43
C LEU A 7 -18.87 -4.27 6.04
N ARG A 8 -20.21 -4.43 5.98
CA ARG A 8 -20.96 -4.40 4.72
C ARG A 8 -20.82 -3.05 4.02
N GLU A 9 -20.89 -1.96 4.78
CA GLU A 9 -20.74 -0.62 4.21
C GLU A 9 -19.30 -0.34 3.74
N VAL A 10 -18.26 -0.81 4.45
CA VAL A 10 -16.86 -0.71 3.96
C VAL A 10 -16.71 -1.42 2.62
N LEU A 11 -17.25 -2.64 2.48
CA LEU A 11 -17.20 -3.39 1.22
C LEU A 11 -17.95 -2.69 0.10
N ARG A 12 -19.18 -2.23 0.37
CA ARG A 12 -20.01 -1.50 -0.60
C ARG A 12 -19.30 -0.23 -1.06
N PHE A 13 -18.78 0.55 -0.11
CA PHE A 13 -18.08 1.80 -0.39
C PHE A 13 -16.80 1.56 -1.20
N GLY A 14 -15.97 0.59 -0.80
CA GLY A 14 -14.76 0.20 -1.52
C GLY A 14 -15.06 -0.23 -2.97
N LEU A 15 -16.13 -1.02 -3.17
CA LEU A 15 -16.57 -1.42 -4.51
C LEU A 15 -17.03 -0.23 -5.36
N CYS A 16 -17.81 0.69 -4.79
CA CYS A 16 -18.23 1.92 -5.47
C CYS A 16 -17.02 2.80 -5.84
N CYS A 17 -16.07 3.02 -4.93
CA CYS A 17 -14.86 3.80 -5.19
C CYS A 17 -13.99 3.15 -6.26
N ARG A 18 -13.85 1.82 -6.24
CA ARG A 18 -13.11 1.07 -7.26
C ARG A 18 -13.79 1.17 -8.63
N ALA A 19 -15.10 0.95 -8.70
CA ALA A 19 -15.85 1.11 -9.94
C ALA A 19 -15.72 2.53 -10.50
N LEU A 20 -15.85 3.55 -9.64
CA LEU A 20 -15.68 4.95 -10.05
C LEU A 20 -14.25 5.24 -10.53
N THR A 21 -13.23 4.69 -9.87
CA THR A 21 -11.83 4.79 -10.30
C THR A 21 -11.62 4.23 -11.71
N LEU A 22 -12.13 3.02 -11.96
CA LEU A 22 -12.02 2.36 -13.26
C LEU A 22 -12.82 3.09 -14.34
N LEU A 23 -14.00 3.61 -14.01
CA LEU A 23 -14.81 4.41 -14.93
C LEU A 23 -14.13 5.73 -15.29
N LEU A 24 -13.55 6.44 -14.32
CA LEU A 24 -12.82 7.69 -14.56
C LEU A 24 -11.58 7.44 -15.44
N GLN A 25 -10.89 6.33 -15.19
CA GLN A 25 -9.72 5.92 -15.98
C GLN A 25 -10.11 5.52 -17.42
N ALA A 26 -11.13 4.68 -17.60
CA ALA A 26 -11.60 4.28 -18.92
C ALA A 26 -12.19 5.47 -19.71
N ARG A 27 -12.87 6.40 -19.02
CA ARG A 27 -13.42 7.61 -19.64
C ARG A 27 -12.33 8.59 -20.07
N ALA A 28 -11.20 8.67 -19.35
CA ALA A 28 -10.04 9.43 -19.79
C ALA A 28 -9.44 8.85 -21.10
N SER A 29 -9.52 7.53 -21.30
CA SER A 29 -9.06 6.90 -22.54
C SER A 29 -10.05 6.93 -23.71
N LEU A 30 -11.36 7.07 -23.45
CA LEU A 30 -12.43 7.12 -24.47
C LEU A 30 -12.71 8.53 -25.02
N LEU A 31 -11.85 9.51 -24.72
CA LEU A 31 -12.07 10.94 -25.04
C LEU A 31 -12.00 11.29 -26.53
N ASP A 32 -11.82 10.32 -27.43
CA ASP A 32 -11.63 10.55 -28.87
C ASP A 32 -12.93 10.80 -29.69
N PHE A 33 -14.14 10.79 -29.10
CA PHE A 33 -15.40 10.80 -29.89
C PHE A 33 -16.48 11.84 -29.55
N SER A 34 -16.29 12.78 -28.61
CA SER A 34 -17.27 13.86 -28.36
C SER A 34 -16.73 15.24 -28.74
N PRO A 35 -17.39 16.02 -29.61
CA PRO A 35 -16.86 17.31 -30.09
C PRO A 35 -16.71 18.37 -28.99
N LEU A 36 -17.52 18.33 -27.93
CA LEU A 36 -17.39 19.23 -26.77
C LEU A 36 -16.19 18.88 -25.89
N PHE A 37 -15.78 17.61 -25.88
CA PHE A 37 -14.65 17.12 -25.09
C PHE A 37 -13.36 16.99 -25.89
N PHE A 38 -13.42 16.95 -27.22
CA PHE A 38 -12.26 17.17 -28.09
C PHE A 38 -11.63 18.54 -27.79
N PHE A 39 -12.44 19.54 -27.45
CA PHE A 39 -11.96 20.83 -26.96
C PHE A 39 -11.25 20.71 -25.61
N PHE A 40 -11.77 19.92 -24.66
CA PHE A 40 -11.12 19.71 -23.36
C PHE A 40 -9.87 18.82 -23.46
N GLN A 41 -9.86 17.77 -24.28
CA GLN A 41 -8.70 16.92 -24.51
C GLN A 41 -7.64 17.67 -25.33
N ALA A 42 -8.01 18.46 -26.33
CA ALA A 42 -7.09 19.36 -27.02
C ALA A 42 -6.57 20.44 -26.07
N LEU A 43 -7.40 21.00 -25.19
CA LEU A 43 -6.98 21.96 -24.17
C LEU A 43 -6.05 21.29 -23.14
N PHE A 44 -6.33 20.07 -22.67
CA PHE A 44 -5.49 19.34 -21.72
C PHE A 44 -4.21 18.81 -22.37
N ASN A 45 -4.21 18.36 -23.63
CA ASN A 45 -3.01 17.99 -24.37
C ASN A 45 -2.18 19.21 -24.78
N LEU A 46 -2.80 20.38 -24.98
CA LEU A 46 -2.12 21.66 -25.19
C LEU A 46 -1.54 22.21 -23.87
N LEU A 47 -2.24 22.03 -22.76
CA LEU A 47 -1.80 22.44 -21.42
C LEU A 47 -0.80 21.44 -20.79
N ILE A 48 -0.91 20.15 -21.13
CA ILE A 48 -0.17 19.02 -20.57
C ILE A 48 -0.01 17.93 -21.65
N PRO A 49 0.94 18.08 -22.59
CA PRO A 49 1.21 17.03 -23.57
C PRO A 49 1.65 15.72 -22.89
N ASP A 50 1.33 14.57 -23.49
CA ASP A 50 1.86 13.26 -23.06
C ASP A 50 3.38 13.41 -22.93
N HIS A 51 3.87 13.27 -21.71
CA HIS A 51 5.28 13.42 -21.45
C HIS A 51 6.01 12.22 -22.06
N ALA A 52 6.99 12.48 -22.92
CA ALA A 52 7.92 11.47 -23.41
C ALA A 52 8.83 11.04 -22.25
N ALA A 53 8.30 10.21 -21.36
CA ALA A 53 9.03 9.67 -20.24
C ALA A 53 10.03 8.63 -20.75
N ASP A 54 11.26 8.65 -20.22
CA ASP A 54 12.27 7.61 -20.42
C ASP A 54 11.93 6.30 -19.67
N ALA A 55 10.64 6.01 -19.52
CA ALA A 55 10.13 4.83 -18.84
C ALA A 55 10.36 3.56 -19.68
N PHE A 56 10.36 2.41 -19.00
CA PHE A 56 10.48 1.12 -19.67
C PHE A 56 9.26 0.86 -20.57
N SER A 57 9.50 0.75 -21.88
CA SER A 57 8.47 0.56 -22.91
C SER A 57 8.94 -0.46 -23.96
N PRO A 58 8.83 -1.77 -23.68
CA PRO A 58 9.31 -2.80 -24.60
C PRO A 58 8.43 -2.90 -25.85
N PRO A 59 9.02 -3.20 -27.03
CA PRO A 59 8.24 -3.36 -28.26
C PRO A 59 7.27 -4.54 -28.14
N ARG A 60 6.06 -4.37 -28.67
CA ARG A 60 5.05 -5.43 -28.76
C ARG A 60 5.48 -6.42 -29.86
N LEU A 61 5.56 -7.71 -29.53
CA LEU A 61 5.98 -8.77 -30.46
C LEU A 61 4.81 -9.47 -31.16
N THR A 62 3.58 -9.20 -30.73
CA THR A 62 2.36 -9.82 -31.25
C THR A 62 1.43 -8.71 -31.71
N ASP A 63 0.89 -8.86 -32.92
CA ASP A 63 -0.07 -7.90 -33.46
C ASP A 63 -1.39 -7.99 -32.69
N PRO A 64 -1.93 -6.86 -32.19
CA PRO A 64 -3.17 -6.86 -31.42
C PRO A 64 -4.37 -7.13 -32.32
N GLY A 65 -5.28 -7.99 -31.88
CA GLY A 65 -6.60 -8.13 -32.48
C GLY A 65 -7.53 -6.95 -32.13
N LEU A 66 -8.73 -6.93 -32.71
CA LEU A 66 -9.72 -5.87 -32.45
C LEU A 66 -10.10 -5.76 -30.96
N TRP A 67 -10.27 -6.90 -30.29
CA TRP A 67 -10.58 -6.93 -28.86
C TRP A 67 -9.39 -6.52 -27.99
N ASP A 68 -8.16 -6.80 -28.44
CA ASP A 68 -6.95 -6.33 -27.77
C ASP A 68 -6.82 -4.81 -27.86
N LEU A 69 -7.12 -4.22 -29.02
CA LEU A 69 -7.16 -2.76 -29.19
C LEU A 69 -8.19 -2.12 -28.26
N LEU A 70 -9.38 -2.72 -28.11
CA LEU A 70 -10.40 -2.23 -27.19
C LEU A 70 -9.95 -2.33 -25.72
N VAL A 71 -9.28 -3.42 -25.34
CA VAL A 71 -8.71 -3.58 -23.99
C VAL A 71 -7.60 -2.57 -23.74
N GLU A 72 -6.68 -2.37 -24.69
CA GLU A 72 -5.58 -1.41 -24.57
C GLU A 72 -6.11 0.03 -24.54
N GLN A 73 -7.15 0.34 -25.32
CA GLN A 73 -7.84 1.64 -25.24
C GLN A 73 -8.44 1.84 -23.85
N LEU A 74 -9.25 0.90 -23.36
CA LEU A 74 -9.94 1.07 -22.08
C LEU A 74 -9.01 1.03 -20.88
N LEU A 75 -7.96 0.21 -20.91
CA LEU A 75 -7.14 -0.14 -19.73
C LEU A 75 -5.66 0.23 -19.87
N GLY A 76 -5.20 0.73 -21.02
CA GLY A 76 -3.79 1.05 -21.27
C GLY A 76 -3.21 2.13 -20.35
N GLY A 77 -4.04 2.96 -19.72
CA GLY A 77 -3.59 3.86 -18.65
C GLY A 77 -3.05 3.13 -17.41
N LEU A 78 -3.50 1.90 -17.18
CA LEU A 78 -3.12 1.05 -16.05
C LEU A 78 -1.83 0.26 -16.27
N SER A 79 -1.31 0.20 -17.50
CA SER A 79 -0.05 -0.46 -17.87
C SER A 79 1.16 0.47 -17.89
N ARG A 80 0.98 1.77 -17.66
CA ARG A 80 2.03 2.79 -17.72
C ARG A 80 2.99 2.73 -16.53
N TRP A 81 4.19 3.29 -16.70
CA TRP A 81 5.24 3.36 -15.67
C TRP A 81 5.71 1.97 -15.20
N ASP A 82 5.90 1.79 -13.90
CA ASP A 82 6.42 0.53 -13.35
C ASP A 82 5.47 -0.67 -13.58
N ALA A 83 4.20 -0.41 -13.91
CA ALA A 83 3.24 -1.45 -14.28
C ALA A 83 3.70 -2.26 -15.50
N GLU A 84 4.43 -1.62 -16.43
CA GLU A 84 4.96 -2.29 -17.62
C GLU A 84 5.96 -3.38 -17.25
N HIS A 85 6.79 -3.17 -16.22
CA HIS A 85 7.71 -4.20 -15.74
C HIS A 85 6.98 -5.43 -15.22
N PHE A 86 5.94 -5.26 -14.39
CA PHE A 86 5.17 -6.40 -13.85
C PHE A 86 4.49 -7.21 -14.95
N LEU A 87 3.89 -6.53 -15.93
CA LEU A 87 3.24 -7.19 -17.07
C LEU A 87 4.27 -7.86 -17.99
N PHE A 88 5.41 -7.23 -18.24
CA PHE A 88 6.49 -7.80 -19.03
C PHE A 88 7.11 -9.03 -18.36
N ILE A 89 7.34 -9.00 -17.05
CA ILE A 89 7.85 -10.15 -16.29
C ILE A 89 6.85 -11.31 -16.33
N ALA A 90 5.54 -11.03 -16.25
CA ALA A 90 4.54 -12.07 -16.37
C ALA A 90 4.53 -12.69 -17.78
N GLU A 91 4.80 -11.91 -18.83
CA GLU A 91 4.82 -12.38 -20.22
C GLU A 91 6.11 -13.13 -20.60
N ARG A 92 7.27 -12.62 -20.18
CA ARG A 92 8.60 -13.01 -20.68
C ARG A 92 9.58 -13.46 -19.59
N GLY A 93 9.18 -13.39 -18.32
CA GLY A 93 10.06 -13.63 -17.19
C GLY A 93 11.09 -12.53 -16.99
N TYR A 94 12.12 -12.84 -16.21
CA TYR A 94 13.20 -11.92 -15.86
C TYR A 94 14.26 -11.87 -16.97
N LEU A 95 13.89 -11.26 -18.10
CA LEU A 95 14.80 -11.11 -19.24
C LEU A 95 15.86 -10.03 -19.02
N TYR A 96 15.48 -8.85 -18.52
CA TYR A 96 16.43 -7.77 -18.23
C TYR A 96 16.84 -7.76 -16.77
N GLU A 97 18.10 -7.44 -16.49
CA GLU A 97 18.62 -7.39 -15.12
C GLU A 97 17.78 -6.49 -14.21
N HIS A 98 17.48 -5.26 -14.65
CA HIS A 98 16.72 -4.28 -13.87
C HIS A 98 15.29 -4.75 -13.50
N ASN A 99 14.72 -5.72 -14.22
CA ASN A 99 13.42 -6.30 -13.85
C ASN A 99 13.46 -7.02 -12.50
N CYS A 100 14.64 -7.45 -12.03
CA CYS A 100 14.78 -8.07 -10.71
C CYS A 100 14.52 -7.10 -9.53
N ALA A 101 14.26 -5.81 -9.77
CA ALA A 101 13.68 -4.92 -8.77
C ALA A 101 12.23 -5.29 -8.41
N PHE A 102 11.49 -5.94 -9.31
CA PHE A 102 10.08 -6.28 -9.16
C PHE A 102 9.93 -7.76 -8.79
N LEU A 103 9.42 -8.02 -7.58
CA LEU A 103 9.41 -9.37 -7.02
C LEU A 103 8.34 -10.29 -7.66
N PRO A 104 8.55 -11.62 -7.64
CA PRO A 104 7.85 -12.54 -8.53
C PRO A 104 6.40 -12.86 -8.14
N LEU A 105 6.00 -12.68 -6.87
CA LEU A 105 4.67 -13.13 -6.44
C LEU A 105 3.54 -12.46 -7.23
N TYR A 106 3.68 -11.16 -7.52
CA TYR A 106 2.64 -10.43 -8.24
C TYR A 106 2.58 -10.82 -9.73
N PRO A 107 3.68 -10.78 -10.53
CA PRO A 107 3.69 -11.28 -11.90
C PRO A 107 3.20 -12.72 -12.05
N LEU A 108 3.59 -13.60 -11.13
CA LEU A 108 3.12 -14.99 -11.12
C LEU A 108 1.61 -15.07 -10.91
N SER A 109 1.06 -14.23 -10.02
CA SER A 109 -0.40 -14.17 -9.79
C SER A 109 -1.16 -13.64 -11.01
N LEU A 110 -0.60 -12.66 -11.72
CA LEU A 110 -1.17 -12.17 -12.99
C LEU A 110 -1.20 -13.30 -14.03
N LEU A 111 -0.08 -14.01 -14.17
CA LEU A 111 0.04 -15.11 -15.10
C LEU A 111 -0.93 -16.25 -14.76
N THR A 112 -0.96 -16.71 -13.50
CA THR A 112 -1.89 -17.78 -13.10
C THR A 112 -3.35 -17.39 -13.33
N THR A 113 -3.73 -16.14 -13.09
CA THR A 113 -5.08 -15.64 -13.37
C THR A 113 -5.38 -15.62 -14.88
N ALA A 114 -4.42 -15.19 -15.71
CA ALA A 114 -4.56 -15.17 -17.16
C ALA A 114 -4.70 -16.58 -17.77
N TRP A 115 -4.04 -17.58 -17.18
CA TRP A 115 -4.05 -18.97 -17.62
C TRP A 115 -5.18 -19.80 -17.03
N VAL A 116 -5.70 -19.46 -15.86
CA VAL A 116 -6.76 -20.23 -15.20
C VAL A 116 -8.12 -19.55 -15.38
N ALA A 117 -8.26 -18.31 -14.92
CA ALA A 117 -9.55 -17.61 -14.94
C ALA A 117 -9.91 -17.07 -16.33
N LEU A 118 -8.90 -16.62 -17.10
CA LEU A 118 -9.10 -16.00 -18.42
C LEU A 118 -8.73 -16.92 -19.60
N TRP A 119 -8.50 -18.21 -19.34
CA TRP A 119 -8.28 -19.22 -20.39
C TRP A 119 -9.34 -19.22 -21.49
N PRO A 120 -10.66 -19.13 -21.21
CA PRO A 120 -11.68 -19.17 -22.26
C PRO A 120 -11.53 -18.05 -23.30
N PHE A 121 -10.88 -16.94 -22.95
CA PHE A 121 -10.68 -15.79 -23.83
C PHE A 121 -9.39 -15.87 -24.65
N GLN A 122 -8.61 -16.96 -24.57
CA GLN A 122 -7.32 -17.07 -25.26
C GLN A 122 -7.40 -16.96 -26.78
N GLN A 123 -8.55 -17.30 -27.39
CA GLN A 123 -8.77 -17.18 -28.83
C GLN A 123 -9.11 -15.75 -29.26
N LEU A 124 -9.62 -14.94 -28.35
CA LEU A 124 -10.09 -13.57 -28.60
C LEU A 124 -9.06 -12.51 -28.21
N LEU A 125 -8.26 -12.82 -27.18
CA LEU A 125 -7.32 -11.89 -26.55
C LEU A 125 -5.92 -12.50 -26.49
N CYS A 126 -4.93 -11.70 -26.90
CA CYS A 126 -3.53 -12.04 -26.71
C CYS A 126 -3.18 -12.16 -25.21
N LEU A 127 -2.04 -12.78 -24.91
CA LEU A 127 -1.58 -12.94 -23.53
C LEU A 127 -1.48 -11.58 -22.81
N ARG A 128 -1.00 -10.54 -23.51
CA ARG A 128 -0.82 -9.21 -22.94
C ARG A 128 -2.13 -8.59 -22.43
N SER A 129 -3.19 -8.63 -23.23
CA SER A 129 -4.52 -8.15 -22.83
C SER A 129 -5.11 -8.96 -21.68
N ARG A 130 -4.91 -10.29 -21.68
CA ARG A 130 -5.32 -11.16 -20.55
C ARG A 130 -4.57 -10.84 -19.27
N LEU A 131 -3.28 -10.50 -19.34
CA LEU A 131 -2.50 -10.05 -18.19
C LEU A 131 -3.02 -8.70 -17.64
N LEU A 132 -3.37 -7.76 -18.52
CA LEU A 132 -3.95 -6.48 -18.12
C LEU A 132 -5.32 -6.65 -17.45
N LEU A 133 -6.18 -7.53 -17.98
CA LEU A 133 -7.44 -7.91 -17.33
C LEU A 133 -7.20 -8.64 -16.00
N SER A 134 -6.18 -9.48 -15.91
CA SER A 134 -5.80 -10.15 -14.66
C SER A 134 -5.39 -9.14 -13.59
N ALA A 135 -4.63 -8.10 -13.97
CA ALA A 135 -4.25 -7.02 -13.09
C ALA A 135 -5.47 -6.24 -12.60
N LEU A 136 -6.40 -5.89 -13.49
CA LEU A 136 -7.67 -5.26 -13.15
C LEU A 136 -8.44 -6.06 -12.09
N LEU A 137 -8.62 -7.36 -12.33
CA LEU A 137 -9.39 -8.25 -11.46
C LEU A 137 -8.72 -8.42 -10.09
N LEU A 138 -7.44 -8.77 -10.07
CA LEU A 138 -6.70 -9.00 -8.84
C LEU A 138 -6.57 -7.72 -8.01
N ASN A 139 -6.25 -6.58 -8.62
CA ASN A 139 -6.08 -5.33 -7.87
C ASN A 139 -7.40 -4.78 -7.38
N SER A 140 -8.49 -4.95 -8.13
CA SER A 140 -9.84 -4.65 -7.64
C SER A 140 -10.19 -5.54 -6.44
N LEU A 141 -9.95 -6.86 -6.54
CA LEU A 141 -10.23 -7.80 -5.45
C LEU A 141 -9.41 -7.46 -4.20
N PHE A 142 -8.09 -7.36 -4.31
CA PHE A 142 -7.21 -7.13 -3.16
C PHE A 142 -7.44 -5.77 -2.51
N SER A 143 -7.64 -4.70 -3.29
CA SER A 143 -7.95 -3.39 -2.71
C SER A 143 -9.28 -3.37 -1.96
N ILE A 144 -10.32 -4.04 -2.49
CA ILE A 144 -11.62 -4.17 -1.82
C ILE A 144 -11.50 -5.01 -0.55
N LEU A 145 -10.67 -6.07 -0.54
CA LEU A 145 -10.44 -6.91 0.64
C LEU A 145 -9.52 -6.26 1.68
N ALA A 146 -8.60 -5.38 1.27
CA ALA A 146 -7.71 -4.66 2.16
C ALA A 146 -8.46 -3.68 3.08
N ALA A 147 -9.54 -3.04 2.60
CA ALA A 147 -10.32 -2.11 3.42
C ALA A 147 -11.01 -2.79 4.64
N PRO A 148 -11.71 -3.93 4.50
CA PRO A 148 -12.16 -4.77 5.62
C PRO A 148 -11.04 -5.24 6.54
N ALA A 149 -9.89 -5.65 6.00
CA ALA A 149 -8.75 -6.08 6.81
C ALA A 149 -8.25 -4.92 7.69
N LEU A 150 -8.13 -3.72 7.13
CA LEU A 150 -7.78 -2.50 7.86
C LEU A 150 -8.83 -2.12 8.91
N PHE A 151 -10.12 -2.25 8.60
CA PHE A 151 -11.20 -2.02 9.56
C PHE A 151 -11.11 -2.97 10.76
N GLN A 152 -10.93 -4.26 10.49
CA GLN A 152 -10.85 -5.27 11.54
C GLN A 152 -9.57 -5.12 12.38
N LEU A 153 -8.43 -4.83 11.75
CA LEU A 153 -7.20 -4.47 12.44
C LEU A 153 -7.40 -3.24 13.34
N GLY A 154 -8.01 -2.18 12.81
CA GLY A 154 -8.31 -0.96 13.56
C GLY A 154 -9.22 -1.22 14.75
N CYS A 155 -10.21 -2.11 14.63
CA CYS A 155 -11.07 -2.51 15.76
C CYS A 155 -10.27 -3.20 16.87
N SER A 156 -9.31 -4.06 16.52
CA SER A 156 -8.44 -4.74 17.48
C SER A 156 -7.44 -3.79 18.16
N VAL A 157 -6.81 -2.89 17.39
CA VAL A 157 -5.70 -2.04 17.87
C VAL A 157 -6.21 -0.73 18.48
N LEU A 158 -7.04 0.03 17.77
CA LEU A 158 -7.55 1.32 18.24
C LEU A 158 -8.59 1.14 19.35
N ARG A 159 -9.28 -0.02 19.41
CA ARG A 159 -10.42 -0.25 20.31
C ARG A 159 -11.52 0.81 20.16
N CYS A 160 -11.55 1.50 19.02
CA CYS A 160 -12.54 2.50 18.65
C CYS A 160 -13.07 2.17 17.26
N ARG A 161 -14.26 1.57 17.22
CA ARG A 161 -14.88 1.11 15.96
C ARG A 161 -15.17 2.24 14.99
N ARG A 162 -15.50 3.44 15.50
CA ARG A 162 -15.76 4.64 14.69
C ARG A 162 -14.50 5.10 13.94
N ALA A 163 -13.37 5.24 14.65
CA ALA A 163 -12.08 5.57 14.05
C ALA A 163 -11.64 4.51 13.02
N ALA A 164 -11.79 3.23 13.37
CA ALA A 164 -11.44 2.13 12.48
C ALA A 164 -12.29 2.14 11.20
N PHE A 165 -13.60 2.41 11.32
CA PHE A 165 -14.53 2.50 10.20
C PHE A 165 -14.15 3.67 9.27
N LEU A 166 -13.93 4.86 9.84
CA LEU A 166 -13.54 6.03 9.04
C LEU A 166 -12.18 5.83 8.35
N ALA A 167 -11.21 5.21 9.02
CA ALA A 167 -9.92 4.87 8.42
C ALA A 167 -10.06 3.92 7.21
N ALA A 168 -10.94 2.93 7.30
CA ALA A 168 -11.20 2.02 6.17
C ALA A 168 -11.87 2.73 4.99
N LEU A 169 -12.77 3.69 5.24
CA LEU A 169 -13.36 4.53 4.19
C LEU A 169 -12.32 5.44 3.53
N LEU A 170 -11.43 6.05 4.33
CA LEU A 170 -10.31 6.85 3.82
C LEU A 170 -9.34 6.03 2.97
N PHE A 171 -9.08 4.77 3.34
CA PHE A 171 -8.27 3.87 2.53
C PHE A 171 -8.88 3.62 1.14
N SER A 172 -10.20 3.49 1.04
CA SER A 172 -10.89 3.31 -0.25
C SER A 172 -10.74 4.49 -1.21
N ILE A 173 -10.45 5.69 -0.71
CA ILE A 173 -10.13 6.90 -1.49
C ILE A 173 -8.69 7.38 -1.26
N SER A 174 -7.78 6.44 -1.01
CA SER A 174 -6.38 6.73 -0.68
C SER A 174 -5.70 7.61 -1.75
N PRO A 175 -4.80 8.52 -1.35
CA PRO A 175 -3.91 9.23 -2.27
C PRO A 175 -3.10 8.29 -3.20
N ALA A 176 -2.82 7.07 -2.74
CA ALA A 176 -2.11 6.04 -3.50
C ALA A 176 -3.03 5.17 -4.38
N ASN A 177 -4.31 5.51 -4.52
CA ASN A 177 -5.31 4.60 -5.09
C ASN A 177 -5.09 4.28 -6.58
N VAL A 178 -4.38 5.11 -7.35
CA VAL A 178 -4.00 4.77 -8.72
C VAL A 178 -3.06 3.57 -8.76
N PHE A 179 -2.10 3.47 -7.84
CA PHE A 179 -1.23 2.29 -7.69
C PHE A 179 -1.99 1.07 -7.14
N MET A 180 -3.12 1.30 -6.46
CA MET A 180 -4.03 0.23 -6.08
C MET A 180 -4.91 -0.23 -7.25
N ALA A 181 -4.93 0.49 -8.38
CA ALA A 181 -5.71 0.19 -9.58
C ALA A 181 -4.86 -0.38 -10.72
N ALA A 182 -3.77 0.31 -11.06
CA ALA A 182 -2.83 -0.02 -12.11
C ALA A 182 -2.12 -1.34 -11.83
N ALA A 183 -1.41 -1.94 -12.81
CA ALA A 183 -0.79 -3.27 -12.67
C ALA A 183 0.45 -3.26 -11.75
N TYR A 184 0.20 -2.96 -10.49
CA TYR A 184 1.13 -2.72 -9.40
C TYR A 184 0.85 -3.71 -8.26
N SER A 185 1.91 -4.12 -7.57
CA SER A 185 1.86 -5.05 -6.42
C SER A 185 1.17 -4.50 -5.16
N GLU A 186 0.90 -3.19 -5.12
CA GLU A 186 0.51 -2.40 -3.94
C GLU A 186 -0.78 -2.91 -3.30
N SER A 187 -1.79 -3.24 -4.11
CA SER A 187 -3.08 -3.77 -3.61
C SER A 187 -2.91 -5.12 -2.93
N MET A 188 -2.17 -6.04 -3.57
CA MET A 188 -1.88 -7.36 -3.00
C MET A 188 -1.05 -7.23 -1.72
N PHE A 189 -0.04 -6.35 -1.72
CA PHE A 189 0.79 -6.09 -0.55
C PHE A 189 -0.02 -5.53 0.62
N ALA A 190 -0.85 -4.51 0.39
CA ALA A 190 -1.69 -3.90 1.42
C ALA A 190 -2.66 -4.93 2.04
N PHE A 191 -3.30 -5.75 1.22
CA PHE A 191 -4.17 -6.83 1.69
C PHE A 191 -3.43 -7.84 2.57
N LEU A 192 -2.27 -8.33 2.10
CA LEU A 192 -1.47 -9.31 2.83
C LEU A 192 -0.95 -8.74 4.16
N VAL A 193 -0.42 -7.51 4.15
CA VAL A 193 0.14 -6.86 5.34
C VAL A 193 -0.93 -6.53 6.38
N PHE A 194 -2.05 -5.91 5.99
CA PHE A 194 -3.13 -5.58 6.94
C PHE A 194 -3.78 -6.84 7.51
N THR A 195 -3.95 -7.89 6.70
CA THR A 195 -4.45 -9.18 7.18
C THR A 195 -3.43 -9.85 8.09
N ALA A 196 -2.13 -9.82 7.77
CA ALA A 196 -1.08 -10.38 8.62
C ALA A 196 -1.02 -9.70 9.99
N MET A 197 -1.08 -8.36 10.03
CA MET A 197 -1.17 -7.58 11.26
C MET A 197 -2.43 -7.96 12.06
N TRP A 198 -3.59 -8.09 11.39
CA TRP A 198 -4.85 -8.43 12.06
C TRP A 198 -4.80 -9.82 12.70
N GLN A 199 -4.26 -10.80 11.99
CA GLN A 199 -4.10 -12.17 12.50
C GLN A 199 -3.06 -12.23 13.63
N LEU A 200 -2.04 -11.37 13.61
CA LEU A 200 -1.10 -11.23 14.73
C LEU A 200 -1.79 -10.75 16.00
N GLU A 201 -2.64 -9.73 15.91
CA GLU A 201 -3.41 -9.20 17.04
C GLU A 201 -4.43 -10.21 17.60
N LYS A 202 -4.94 -11.11 16.75
CA LYS A 202 -5.76 -12.25 17.19
C LYS A 202 -4.97 -13.40 17.85
N GLY A 203 -3.65 -13.32 17.87
CA GLY A 203 -2.76 -14.37 18.41
C GLY A 203 -2.42 -15.49 17.42
N GLN A 204 -2.86 -15.43 16.17
CA GLN A 204 -2.58 -16.43 15.13
C GLN A 204 -1.21 -16.17 14.46
N SER A 205 -0.14 -16.33 15.24
CA SER A 205 1.23 -15.95 14.84
C SER A 205 1.74 -16.67 13.58
N TRP A 206 1.41 -17.96 13.40
CA TRP A 206 1.83 -18.73 12.22
C TRP A 206 1.19 -18.25 10.92
N LEU A 207 -0.12 -18.02 10.93
CA LEU A 207 -0.84 -17.48 9.77
C LEU A 207 -0.37 -16.05 9.46
N SER A 208 -0.12 -15.25 10.49
CA SER A 208 0.50 -13.93 10.33
C SER A 208 1.88 -14.01 9.67
N GLY A 209 2.75 -14.93 10.13
CA GLY A 209 4.07 -15.17 9.55
C GLY A 209 4.01 -15.62 8.08
N LEU A 210 3.07 -16.50 7.73
CA LEU A 210 2.84 -16.92 6.34
C LEU A 210 2.41 -15.73 5.47
N LEU A 211 1.47 -14.92 5.94
CA LEU A 211 1.00 -13.75 5.19
C LEU A 211 2.09 -12.68 5.04
N PHE A 212 2.93 -12.46 6.07
CA PHE A 212 4.09 -11.57 5.96
C PHE A 212 5.17 -12.13 5.02
N SER A 213 5.35 -13.45 4.96
CA SER A 213 6.21 -14.10 3.98
C SER A 213 5.69 -13.89 2.56
N LEU A 214 4.40 -14.10 2.31
CA LEU A 214 3.80 -13.76 1.01
C LEU A 214 3.96 -12.26 0.69
N ALA A 215 3.78 -11.38 1.67
CA ALA A 215 3.99 -9.95 1.47
C ALA A 215 5.45 -9.62 1.07
N SER A 216 6.44 -10.28 1.65
CA SER A 216 7.85 -10.11 1.27
C SER A 216 8.16 -10.66 -0.12
N GLY A 217 7.41 -11.65 -0.60
CA GLY A 217 7.44 -12.12 -1.99
C GLY A 217 6.74 -11.18 -2.98
N ALA A 218 5.86 -10.29 -2.51
CA ALA A 218 5.23 -9.26 -3.33
C ALA A 218 6.12 -8.02 -3.49
N ARG A 219 6.78 -7.60 -2.39
CA ARG A 219 7.65 -6.42 -2.35
C ARG A 219 8.76 -6.59 -1.31
N ALA A 220 9.97 -6.10 -1.64
CA ALA A 220 11.13 -6.22 -0.76
C ALA A 220 10.94 -5.57 0.62
N ASN A 221 10.19 -4.46 0.71
CA ASN A 221 9.90 -3.80 1.98
C ASN A 221 9.03 -4.65 2.92
N GLY A 222 8.42 -5.74 2.44
CA GLY A 222 7.74 -6.72 3.28
C GLY A 222 8.64 -7.38 4.33
N ILE A 223 9.97 -7.40 4.11
CA ILE A 223 10.95 -7.91 5.06
C ILE A 223 10.90 -7.14 6.39
N ILE A 224 10.64 -5.84 6.35
CA ILE A 224 10.58 -4.96 7.54
C ILE A 224 9.46 -5.41 8.49
N ASN A 225 8.42 -6.07 7.98
CA ASN A 225 7.32 -6.60 8.79
C ASN A 225 7.75 -7.71 9.78
N SER A 226 8.92 -8.32 9.60
CA SER A 226 9.51 -9.21 10.62
C SER A 226 9.64 -8.54 11.99
N GLY A 227 9.78 -7.20 12.00
CA GLY A 227 9.76 -6.39 13.22
C GLY A 227 8.49 -6.55 14.06
N PHE A 228 7.31 -6.79 13.45
CA PHE A 228 6.07 -7.02 14.19
C PHE A 228 6.11 -8.34 14.98
N ILE A 229 6.67 -9.39 14.38
CA ILE A 229 6.82 -10.71 15.02
C ILE A 229 7.85 -10.65 16.14
N LEU A 230 8.98 -9.98 15.90
CA LEU A 230 10.02 -9.74 16.91
C LEU A 230 9.45 -8.97 18.09
N TYR A 231 8.77 -7.84 17.83
CA TYR A 231 8.16 -7.03 18.87
C TYR A 231 7.09 -7.80 19.67
N SER A 232 6.19 -8.52 19.00
CA SER A 232 5.16 -9.34 19.66
C SER A 232 5.76 -10.41 20.57
N SER A 233 6.86 -11.05 20.13
CA SER A 233 7.58 -12.05 20.90
C SER A 233 8.30 -11.44 22.09
N CYS A 234 9.02 -10.33 21.90
CA CYS A 234 9.69 -9.58 22.96
C CYS A 234 8.71 -9.06 24.01
N LYS A 235 7.56 -8.50 23.59
CA LYS A 235 6.53 -8.01 24.50
C LYS A 235 5.93 -9.13 25.34
N ARG A 236 5.61 -10.28 24.73
CA ARG A 236 5.11 -11.46 25.46
C ARG A 236 6.11 -11.96 26.48
N PHE A 237 7.39 -12.03 26.10
CA PHE A 237 8.46 -12.46 27.00
C PHE A 237 8.68 -11.48 28.16
N ALA A 238 8.73 -10.17 27.89
CA ALA A 238 8.90 -9.14 28.90
C ALA A 238 7.77 -9.14 29.94
N LEU A 239 6.51 -9.28 29.50
CA LEU A 239 5.35 -9.37 30.38
C LEU A 239 5.38 -10.63 31.26
N GLN A 240 5.86 -11.76 30.72
CA GLN A 240 6.01 -13.00 31.50
C GLN A 240 7.07 -12.86 32.60
N LEU A 241 8.20 -12.20 32.30
CA LEU A 241 9.25 -11.93 33.30
C LEU A 241 8.75 -11.04 34.45
N GLN A 242 7.92 -10.04 34.14
CA GLN A 242 7.38 -9.12 35.15
C GLN A 242 6.38 -9.78 36.10
N VAL A 243 5.64 -10.81 35.66
CA VAL A 243 4.72 -11.59 36.51
C VAL A 243 5.47 -12.64 37.35
N GLY A 244 6.63 -13.10 36.88
CA GLY A 244 7.39 -14.21 37.48
C GLY A 244 8.35 -13.84 38.60
N SER A 245 8.39 -12.58 39.05
CA SER A 245 9.38 -12.10 40.03
C SER A 245 9.20 -12.76 41.41
N GLY A 246 10.09 -13.70 41.76
CA GLY A 246 10.17 -14.20 43.14
C GLY A 246 10.97 -15.47 43.46
N SER A 247 11.52 -16.24 42.50
CA SER A 247 12.30 -17.44 42.89
C SER A 247 13.39 -17.87 41.91
N LEU A 248 14.64 -17.94 42.41
CA LEU A 248 15.84 -18.45 41.71
C LEU A 248 15.69 -19.88 41.19
N LYS A 249 14.76 -20.68 41.75
CA LYS A 249 14.49 -22.06 41.29
C LYS A 249 13.80 -22.14 39.91
N LYS A 250 13.30 -21.03 39.37
CA LYS A 250 12.63 -20.97 38.05
C LYS A 250 13.56 -20.61 36.89
N LEU A 251 14.84 -20.29 37.14
CA LEU A 251 15.81 -19.88 36.12
C LEU A 251 15.91 -20.83 34.90
N PRO A 252 16.03 -22.17 35.08
CA PRO A 252 16.13 -23.09 33.93
C PRO A 252 14.82 -23.18 33.13
N LEU A 253 13.66 -22.99 33.77
CA LEU A 253 12.37 -22.97 33.10
C LEU A 253 12.22 -21.72 32.23
N VAL A 254 12.61 -20.56 32.76
CA VAL A 254 12.64 -19.29 32.02
C VAL A 254 13.60 -19.39 30.84
N TRP A 255 14.77 -20.02 31.00
CA TRP A 255 15.73 -20.20 29.91
C TRP A 255 15.20 -21.09 28.78
N LYS A 256 14.55 -22.21 29.12
CA LYS A 256 13.86 -23.07 28.14
C LYS A 256 12.76 -22.30 27.39
N GLN A 257 11.99 -21.49 28.11
CA GLN A 257 10.92 -20.68 27.52
C GLN A 257 11.47 -19.57 26.62
N LEU A 258 12.54 -18.89 27.02
CA LEU A 258 13.26 -17.92 26.20
C LEU A 258 13.77 -18.58 24.92
N LEU A 259 14.44 -19.74 25.03
CA LEU A 259 14.98 -20.44 23.87
C LEU A 259 13.85 -20.86 22.91
N SER A 260 12.70 -21.29 23.43
CA SER A 260 11.52 -21.64 22.63
C SER A 260 10.88 -20.44 21.93
N VAL A 261 10.74 -19.30 22.62
CA VAL A 261 10.21 -18.07 22.01
C VAL A 261 11.20 -17.52 20.98
N ALA A 262 12.49 -17.52 21.29
CA ALA A 262 13.55 -17.07 20.39
C ALA A 262 13.62 -17.95 19.14
N SER A 263 13.59 -19.28 19.28
CA SER A 263 13.63 -20.19 18.13
C SER A 263 12.38 -20.06 17.25
N SER A 264 11.19 -19.90 17.86
CA SER A 264 9.95 -19.64 17.11
C SER A 264 9.99 -18.30 16.37
N ALA A 265 10.47 -17.24 17.02
CA ALA A 265 10.62 -15.93 16.39
C ALA A 265 11.64 -15.96 15.25
N LEU A 266 12.78 -16.62 15.44
CA LEU A 266 13.80 -16.80 14.41
C LEU A 266 13.28 -17.59 13.21
N LEU A 267 12.54 -18.67 13.44
CA LEU A 267 11.94 -19.48 12.37
C LEU A 267 10.91 -18.67 11.57
N MET A 268 10.05 -17.89 12.24
CA MET A 268 9.10 -17.01 11.55
C MET A 268 9.82 -15.90 10.77
N CYS A 269 10.87 -15.30 11.33
CA CYS A 269 11.66 -14.30 10.63
C CYS A 269 12.35 -14.91 9.40
N ALA A 270 12.98 -16.07 9.54
CA ALA A 270 13.57 -16.80 8.42
C ALA A 270 12.52 -17.10 7.33
N GLY A 271 11.31 -17.51 7.72
CA GLY A 271 10.18 -17.70 6.81
C GLY A 271 9.77 -16.41 6.09
N ILE A 272 9.80 -15.25 6.74
CA ILE A 272 9.53 -13.95 6.11
C ILE A 272 10.62 -13.58 5.11
N PHE A 273 11.90 -13.87 5.40
CA PHE A 273 13.01 -13.57 4.48
C PHE A 273 13.11 -14.57 3.31
N LEU A 274 12.54 -15.77 3.46
CA LEU A 274 12.70 -16.88 2.52
C LEU A 274 12.33 -16.52 1.07
N PRO A 275 11.16 -15.91 0.76
CA PRO A 275 10.80 -15.59 -0.63
C PRO A 275 11.78 -14.61 -1.29
N PHE A 276 12.27 -13.62 -0.54
CA PHE A 276 13.28 -12.69 -1.03
C PHE A 276 14.60 -13.41 -1.29
N ALA A 277 15.06 -14.24 -0.35
CA ALA A 277 16.31 -14.99 -0.50
C ALA A 277 16.27 -15.99 -1.68
N LEU A 278 15.17 -16.72 -1.83
CA LEU A 278 14.95 -17.62 -2.98
C LEU A 278 14.98 -16.85 -4.30
N PHE A 279 14.39 -15.66 -4.33
CA PHE A 279 14.40 -14.83 -5.53
C PHE A 279 15.79 -14.23 -5.83
N GLN A 280 16.56 -13.81 -4.81
CA GLN A 280 17.95 -13.40 -5.01
C GLN A 280 18.80 -14.55 -5.56
N TYR A 281 18.60 -15.77 -5.05
CA TYR A 281 19.28 -16.97 -5.55
C TYR A 281 18.89 -17.29 -7.00
N TYR A 282 17.60 -17.23 -7.34
CA TYR A 282 17.12 -17.39 -8.71
C TYR A 282 17.79 -16.39 -9.67
N ALA A 283 17.85 -15.11 -9.29
CA ALA A 283 18.49 -14.09 -10.11
C ALA A 283 20.00 -14.31 -10.24
N TYR A 284 20.67 -14.75 -9.17
CA TYR A 284 22.10 -15.11 -9.22
C TYR A 284 22.35 -16.23 -10.23
N VAL A 285 21.61 -17.35 -10.14
CA VAL A 285 21.76 -18.46 -11.09
C VAL A 285 21.47 -17.97 -12.52
N ARG A 286 20.45 -17.13 -12.69
CA ARG A 286 20.05 -16.64 -14.02
C ARG A 286 21.08 -15.72 -14.69
N PHE A 287 21.71 -14.81 -13.95
CA PHE A 287 22.59 -13.77 -14.52
C PHE A 287 24.08 -14.04 -14.32
N CYS A 288 24.45 -14.86 -13.34
CA CYS A 288 25.85 -15.16 -13.03
C CYS A 288 26.32 -16.52 -13.59
N ASP A 289 25.41 -17.41 -13.99
CA ASP A 289 25.76 -18.69 -14.64
C ASP A 289 25.76 -18.54 -16.17
N PRO A 290 26.92 -18.69 -16.85
CA PRO A 290 27.03 -18.55 -18.30
C PRO A 290 26.39 -19.71 -19.09
N SER A 291 25.94 -20.78 -18.43
CA SER A 291 25.36 -21.95 -19.11
C SER A 291 23.89 -21.77 -19.54
N LEU A 292 23.22 -20.69 -19.12
CA LEU A 292 21.79 -20.44 -19.30
C LEU A 292 21.50 -19.45 -20.45
N GLU A 293 22.09 -19.67 -21.62
CA GLU A 293 21.78 -18.86 -22.82
C GLU A 293 20.40 -19.21 -23.38
N GLU A 294 19.49 -18.25 -23.37
CA GLU A 294 18.18 -18.35 -24.02
C GLU A 294 18.10 -17.47 -25.27
N PRO A 295 17.45 -17.94 -26.35
CA PRO A 295 17.29 -17.16 -27.56
C PRO A 295 16.38 -15.94 -27.30
N VAL A 296 16.94 -14.75 -27.42
CA VAL A 296 16.21 -13.48 -27.25
C VAL A 296 15.69 -12.97 -28.60
N PRO A 297 14.39 -12.62 -28.72
CA PRO A 297 13.86 -12.01 -29.94
C PRO A 297 14.61 -10.73 -30.34
N LYS A 298 14.87 -10.56 -31.66
CA LYS A 298 15.63 -9.42 -32.20
C LYS A 298 15.14 -8.04 -31.71
N PRO A 299 13.82 -7.74 -31.63
CA PRO A 299 13.37 -6.42 -31.17
C PRO A 299 13.72 -6.15 -29.69
N LEU A 300 13.71 -7.18 -28.84
CA LEU A 300 14.08 -7.06 -27.44
C LEU A 300 15.60 -6.96 -27.25
N LEU A 301 16.36 -7.66 -28.09
CA LEU A 301 17.82 -7.50 -28.13
C LEU A 301 18.20 -6.07 -28.56
N GLN A 302 17.52 -5.51 -29.56
CA GLN A 302 17.76 -4.14 -30.00
C GLN A 302 17.44 -3.12 -28.90
N LEU A 303 16.31 -3.28 -28.19
CA LEU A 303 16.01 -2.45 -27.02
C LEU A 303 17.11 -2.52 -25.96
N ALA A 304 17.65 -3.72 -25.71
CA ALA A 304 18.73 -3.92 -24.75
C ALA A 304 19.99 -3.14 -25.15
N LEU A 305 20.33 -3.14 -26.45
CA LEU A 305 21.46 -2.38 -26.98
C LEU A 305 21.22 -0.87 -26.90
N ASP A 306 20.03 -0.42 -27.29
CA ASP A 306 19.68 1.01 -27.34
C ASP A 306 19.63 1.65 -25.95
N LYS A 307 19.12 0.92 -24.95
CA LYS A 307 19.00 1.41 -23.56
C LYS A 307 20.13 0.93 -22.64
N GLY A 308 21.08 0.14 -23.14
CA GLY A 308 22.16 -0.43 -22.34
C GLY A 308 21.69 -1.42 -21.26
N TYR A 309 20.59 -2.14 -21.51
CA TYR A 309 20.10 -3.16 -20.58
C TYR A 309 20.94 -4.43 -20.65
N ARG A 310 21.25 -4.99 -19.47
CA ARG A 310 21.96 -6.26 -19.37
C ARG A 310 20.98 -7.42 -19.52
N LEU A 311 21.31 -8.37 -20.40
CA LEU A 311 20.63 -9.65 -20.56
C LEU A 311 21.47 -10.77 -19.90
N PRO A 312 20.90 -11.94 -19.60
CA PRO A 312 21.65 -13.12 -19.20
C PRO A 312 22.74 -13.45 -20.23
N SER A 313 23.98 -13.69 -19.77
CA SER A 313 25.11 -14.17 -20.58
C SER A 313 25.44 -13.37 -21.86
N THR A 314 25.10 -12.08 -21.94
CA THR A 314 25.54 -11.28 -23.09
C THR A 314 27.03 -10.97 -22.92
N GLN A 315 27.89 -11.66 -23.67
CA GLN A 315 29.35 -11.46 -23.76
C GLN A 315 30.23 -12.28 -22.80
N GLY A 316 29.67 -13.21 -22.02
CA GLY A 316 30.46 -14.03 -21.07
C GLY A 316 31.06 -13.26 -19.89
N ILE A 317 30.72 -11.97 -19.74
CA ILE A 317 31.14 -11.13 -18.62
C ILE A 317 29.98 -11.07 -17.60
N PRO A 318 30.11 -11.70 -16.42
CA PRO A 318 29.07 -11.63 -15.41
C PRO A 318 28.93 -10.20 -14.86
N PRO A 319 27.73 -9.79 -14.44
CA PRO A 319 27.54 -8.53 -13.73
C PRO A 319 28.47 -8.36 -12.52
N PRO A 320 28.88 -7.13 -12.17
CA PRO A 320 29.84 -6.90 -11.10
C PRO A 320 29.32 -7.37 -9.72
N TRP A 321 28.01 -7.38 -9.52
CA TRP A 321 27.40 -7.88 -8.29
C TRP A 321 27.55 -9.40 -8.12
N CYS A 322 27.80 -10.17 -9.18
CA CYS A 322 28.09 -11.60 -9.09
C CYS A 322 29.40 -11.88 -8.32
N SER A 323 30.38 -10.99 -8.42
CA SER A 323 31.67 -11.11 -7.72
C SER A 323 31.69 -10.54 -6.29
N GLN A 324 30.58 -9.98 -5.81
CA GLN A 324 30.51 -9.43 -4.46
C GLN A 324 30.41 -10.54 -3.41
N ARG A 325 30.94 -10.27 -2.20
CA ARG A 325 30.89 -11.22 -1.07
C ARG A 325 29.47 -11.68 -0.73
N PHE A 326 28.50 -10.80 -0.91
CA PHE A 326 27.07 -11.09 -0.78
C PHE A 326 26.37 -10.58 -2.04
N PRO A 327 26.17 -11.43 -3.06
CA PRO A 327 25.62 -11.00 -4.34
C PRO A 327 24.11 -10.75 -4.19
N VAL A 328 23.73 -9.51 -3.91
CA VAL A 328 22.33 -9.07 -3.79
C VAL A 328 21.97 -8.19 -4.97
N VAL A 329 21.34 -8.80 -5.99
CA VAL A 329 20.96 -8.10 -7.22
C VAL A 329 20.01 -6.94 -6.94
N TYR A 330 19.12 -7.07 -5.95
CA TYR A 330 18.15 -6.01 -5.62
C TYR A 330 18.85 -4.70 -5.23
N SER A 331 19.84 -4.77 -4.32
CA SER A 331 20.59 -3.59 -3.88
C SER A 331 21.40 -2.97 -5.02
N TYR A 332 22.03 -3.81 -5.86
CA TYR A 332 22.77 -3.35 -7.03
C TYR A 332 21.87 -2.61 -8.03
N ILE A 333 20.66 -3.13 -8.29
CA ILE A 333 19.71 -2.52 -9.20
C ILE A 333 19.19 -1.19 -8.66
N GLN A 334 18.82 -1.15 -7.39
CA GLN A 334 18.36 0.07 -6.73
C GLN A 334 19.42 1.18 -6.85
N ASP A 335 20.69 0.84 -6.66
CA ASP A 335 21.83 1.75 -6.80
C ASP A 335 22.09 2.17 -8.25
N THR A 336 22.19 1.21 -9.17
CA THR A 336 22.67 1.44 -10.56
C THR A 336 21.60 2.02 -11.47
N TYR A 337 20.36 1.52 -11.39
CA TYR A 337 19.29 1.87 -12.34
C TYR A 337 18.34 2.93 -11.80
N TRP A 338 18.11 2.98 -10.49
CA TRP A 338 17.18 3.93 -9.85
C TRP A 338 17.87 4.99 -8.98
N ASN A 339 19.20 4.95 -8.84
CA ASN A 339 19.98 5.87 -8.00
C ASN A 339 19.44 6.03 -6.57
N VAL A 340 18.87 4.95 -6.02
CA VAL A 340 18.34 4.91 -4.65
C VAL A 340 19.50 4.85 -3.68
N GLY A 341 19.57 5.85 -2.81
CA GLY A 341 20.62 5.96 -1.82
C GLY A 341 20.39 7.14 -0.88
N PHE A 342 21.08 7.10 0.26
CA PHE A 342 20.96 8.15 1.27
C PHE A 342 21.31 9.53 0.68
N LEU A 343 20.35 10.45 0.73
CA LEU A 343 20.43 11.83 0.24
C LEU A 343 20.69 12.02 -1.26
N ARG A 344 20.79 10.95 -2.05
CA ARG A 344 20.99 11.06 -3.51
C ARG A 344 19.82 11.71 -4.23
N TYR A 345 18.65 11.68 -3.61
CA TYR A 345 17.43 12.30 -4.12
C TYR A 345 17.39 13.84 -3.95
N PHE A 346 18.24 14.43 -3.14
CA PHE A 346 18.13 15.84 -2.75
C PHE A 346 18.71 16.78 -3.83
N GLU A 347 18.06 16.76 -5.01
CA GLU A 347 18.38 17.61 -6.15
C GLU A 347 17.28 18.65 -6.38
N LEU A 348 17.64 19.84 -6.87
CA LEU A 348 16.69 20.92 -7.15
C LEU A 348 15.61 20.52 -8.17
N ARG A 349 15.94 19.61 -9.10
CA ARG A 349 15.00 19.09 -10.10
C ARG A 349 13.85 18.28 -9.49
N GLN A 350 14.04 17.78 -8.27
CA GLN A 350 13.10 16.90 -7.58
C GLN A 350 12.12 17.64 -6.66
N ILE A 351 12.21 18.98 -6.57
CA ILE A 351 11.30 19.81 -5.77
C ILE A 351 9.81 19.49 -6.03
N PRO A 352 9.34 19.30 -7.28
CA PRO A 352 7.94 18.93 -7.53
C PRO A 352 7.54 17.63 -6.83
N ASN A 353 8.41 16.63 -6.83
CA ASN A 353 8.14 15.34 -6.20
C ASN A 353 8.14 15.45 -4.66
N PHE A 354 8.99 16.31 -4.07
CA PHE A 354 8.92 16.64 -2.64
C PHE A 354 7.61 17.37 -2.27
N LEU A 355 7.13 18.29 -3.11
CA LEU A 355 5.85 18.98 -2.90
C LEU A 355 4.67 18.00 -2.95
N LEU A 356 4.71 17.03 -3.87
CA LEU A 356 3.72 15.96 -3.96
C LEU A 356 3.80 14.98 -2.77
N ALA A 357 4.98 14.72 -2.22
CA ALA A 357 5.15 13.88 -1.03
C ALA A 357 4.89 14.63 0.30
N PHE A 358 4.81 15.97 0.27
CA PHE A 358 4.74 16.80 1.48
C PHE A 358 3.53 16.47 2.38
N PRO A 359 2.29 16.34 1.88
CA PRO A 359 1.15 16.08 2.77
C PRO A 359 1.27 14.76 3.53
N VAL A 360 1.75 13.69 2.87
CA VAL A 360 1.97 12.39 3.52
C VAL A 360 3.11 12.47 4.54
N THR A 361 4.19 13.16 4.19
CA THR A 361 5.33 13.39 5.09
C THR A 361 4.89 14.14 6.34
N PHE A 362 4.15 15.23 6.15
CA PHE A 362 3.63 16.07 7.23
C PHE A 362 2.68 15.28 8.14
N LEU A 363 1.70 14.57 7.58
CA LEU A 363 0.77 13.74 8.34
C LEU A 363 1.48 12.61 9.08
N GLY A 364 2.49 11.98 8.48
CA GLY A 364 3.30 10.94 9.10
C GLY A 364 4.12 11.47 10.29
N CYS A 365 4.81 12.60 10.11
CA CYS A 365 5.55 13.28 11.18
C CYS A 365 4.61 13.72 12.31
N TRP A 366 3.44 14.28 11.98
CA TRP A 366 2.46 14.72 12.97
C TRP A 366 1.86 13.53 13.74
N ALA A 367 1.60 12.41 13.07
CA ALA A 367 1.15 11.18 13.72
C ALA A 367 2.19 10.68 14.74
N ALA A 368 3.46 10.62 14.34
CA ALA A 368 4.55 10.21 15.22
C ALA A 368 4.72 11.17 16.41
N TRP A 369 4.75 12.48 16.15
CA TRP A 369 4.87 13.53 17.16
C TRP A 369 3.75 13.48 18.19
N THR A 370 2.49 13.38 17.73
CA THR A 370 1.30 13.29 18.60
C THR A 370 1.38 12.06 19.50
N PHE A 371 1.81 10.91 18.97
CA PHE A 371 1.94 9.68 19.74
C PHE A 371 3.04 9.81 20.81
N VAL A 372 4.22 10.33 20.44
CA VAL A 372 5.39 10.47 21.33
C VAL A 372 5.10 11.41 22.49
N ILE A 373 4.48 12.57 22.23
CA ILE A 373 4.12 13.53 23.29
C ILE A 373 3.06 12.97 24.22
N THR A 374 2.09 12.22 23.69
CA THR A 374 1.01 11.65 24.51
C THR A 374 1.48 10.47 25.36
N ASN A 375 2.49 9.72 24.89
CA ASN A 375 2.98 8.49 25.52
C ASN A 375 4.53 8.45 25.66
N PRO A 376 5.19 9.44 26.29
CA PRO A 376 6.65 9.56 26.28
C PRO A 376 7.34 8.42 27.02
N ARG A 377 6.82 8.02 28.20
CA ARG A 377 7.35 6.88 28.96
C ARG A 377 7.19 5.56 28.22
N HIS A 378 6.07 5.36 27.52
CA HIS A 378 5.85 4.15 26.74
C HIS A 378 6.81 4.06 25.55
N CYS A 379 7.18 5.21 24.96
CA CYS A 379 8.21 5.26 23.93
C CYS A 379 9.60 4.94 24.50
N LEU A 380 9.93 5.48 25.67
CA LEU A 380 11.21 5.20 26.36
C LEU A 380 11.35 3.72 26.77
N THR A 381 10.26 3.08 27.20
CA THR A 381 10.27 1.66 27.61
C THR A 381 9.95 0.71 26.47
N LEU A 382 9.83 1.23 25.24
CA LEU A 382 9.42 0.49 24.04
C LEU A 382 8.11 -0.29 24.23
N GLY A 383 7.23 0.11 25.17
CA GLY A 383 6.01 -0.60 25.49
C GLY A 383 6.21 -1.98 26.13
N LEU A 384 7.40 -2.25 26.67
CA LEU A 384 7.74 -3.53 27.32
C LEU A 384 7.40 -3.53 28.82
N GLU A 385 7.16 -2.37 29.42
CA GLU A 385 6.83 -2.23 30.84
C GLU A 385 5.30 -2.29 31.08
N ARG A 386 4.85 -3.12 32.03
CA ARG A 386 3.45 -3.22 32.44
C ARG A 386 3.04 -2.01 33.29
N ARG A 387 1.99 -1.30 32.89
CA ARG A 387 1.43 -0.19 33.65
C ARG A 387 0.42 -0.70 34.69
N LYS A 388 0.65 -0.45 35.99
CA LYS A 388 -0.34 -0.68 37.06
C LYS A 388 -1.70 0.00 36.79
N SER A 389 -1.67 1.21 36.23
CA SER A 389 -2.89 1.97 35.88
C SER A 389 -3.69 1.41 34.68
N GLU A 390 -3.16 0.45 33.89
CA GLU A 390 -3.96 -0.28 32.89
C GLU A 390 -4.80 -1.41 33.52
N GLU A 391 -4.50 -1.84 34.75
CA GLU A 391 -5.33 -2.79 35.52
C GLU A 391 -6.47 -2.10 36.27
N GLU A 392 -6.26 -0.86 36.72
CA GLU A 392 -7.24 -0.12 37.55
C GLU A 392 -8.17 0.81 36.72
N GLY A 393 -7.87 1.06 35.44
CA GLY A 393 -8.66 1.93 34.57
C GLY A 393 -8.96 1.32 33.20
N LYS A 394 -10.10 1.71 32.59
CA LYS A 394 -10.43 1.32 31.21
C LYS A 394 -9.26 1.69 30.28
N PRO A 395 -8.75 0.78 29.45
CA PRO A 395 -7.66 1.11 28.55
C PRO A 395 -8.08 2.21 27.58
N ARG A 396 -7.19 3.18 27.35
CA ARG A 396 -7.43 4.29 26.42
C ARG A 396 -7.76 3.74 25.03
N ALA A 397 -8.87 4.19 24.45
CA ALA A 397 -9.28 3.89 23.08
C ALA A 397 -8.89 5.05 22.14
N GLY A 398 -8.67 4.73 20.86
CA GLY A 398 -8.26 5.69 19.83
C GLY A 398 -6.80 5.55 19.41
N PHE A 399 -6.30 6.55 18.67
CA PHE A 399 -4.95 6.56 18.10
C PHE A 399 -3.85 6.59 19.16
N CYS A 400 -4.08 7.27 20.28
CA CYS A 400 -3.11 7.40 21.38
C CYS A 400 -3.08 6.17 22.32
N SER A 401 -3.64 5.02 21.93
CA SER A 401 -3.60 3.80 22.72
C SER A 401 -2.21 3.15 22.71
N SER A 402 -1.85 2.43 23.77
CA SER A 402 -0.57 1.72 23.89
C SER A 402 -0.37 0.65 22.81
N ALA A 403 -1.45 0.12 22.24
CA ALA A 403 -1.42 -0.88 21.17
C ALA A 403 -0.92 -0.32 19.83
N VAL A 404 -1.09 0.97 19.57
CA VAL A 404 -0.70 1.62 18.30
C VAL A 404 0.81 1.81 18.16
N PHE A 405 1.57 1.71 19.26
CA PHE A 405 3.01 2.00 19.33
C PHE A 405 3.84 1.33 18.21
N VAL A 406 3.72 0.01 18.04
CA VAL A 406 4.54 -0.73 17.05
C VAL A 406 4.22 -0.30 15.61
N TYR A 407 2.97 0.06 15.33
CA TYR A 407 2.54 0.55 14.03
C TYR A 407 3.11 1.95 13.75
N VAL A 408 3.17 2.83 14.75
CA VAL A 408 3.80 4.16 14.64
C VAL A 408 5.30 4.03 14.45
N VAL A 409 5.98 3.15 15.18
CA VAL A 409 7.41 2.88 14.99
C VAL A 409 7.66 2.39 13.55
N HIS A 410 6.90 1.40 13.09
CA HIS A 410 7.00 0.89 11.73
C HIS A 410 6.77 2.01 10.69
N ALA A 411 5.69 2.79 10.83
CA ALA A 411 5.40 3.90 9.92
C ALA A 411 6.51 4.96 9.92
N THR A 412 7.10 5.25 11.07
CA THR A 412 8.18 6.24 11.21
C THR A 412 9.46 5.73 10.56
N VAL A 413 9.82 4.45 10.73
CA VAL A 413 10.98 3.85 10.05
C VAL A 413 10.80 3.89 8.53
N LEU A 414 9.61 3.53 8.03
CA LEU A 414 9.31 3.63 6.60
C LEU A 414 9.33 5.08 6.09
N LEU A 415 8.83 6.03 6.89
CA LEU A 415 8.83 7.45 6.55
C LEU A 415 10.25 8.01 6.47
N VAL A 416 11.09 7.74 7.48
CA VAL A 416 12.49 8.18 7.51
C VAL A 416 13.25 7.56 6.33
N PHE A 417 13.16 6.25 6.15
CA PHE A 417 13.82 5.57 5.03
C PHE A 417 13.34 6.12 3.69
N GLY A 418 12.03 6.23 3.48
CA GLY A 418 11.46 6.72 2.23
C GLY A 418 11.83 8.18 1.95
N PHE A 419 11.83 9.05 2.95
CA PHE A 419 12.20 10.46 2.79
C PHE A 419 13.68 10.65 2.43
N PHE A 420 14.59 9.88 3.03
CA PHE A 420 16.02 10.03 2.80
C PHE A 420 16.55 9.24 1.59
N CYS A 421 15.85 8.19 1.15
CA CYS A 421 16.38 7.25 0.16
C CYS A 421 15.54 7.10 -1.11
N MET A 422 14.25 7.51 -1.13
CA MET A 422 13.33 7.14 -2.22
C MET A 422 12.52 8.32 -2.77
N HIS A 423 12.07 8.18 -4.02
CA HIS A 423 11.24 9.17 -4.70
C HIS A 423 9.73 8.97 -4.46
N VAL A 424 9.33 7.80 -3.96
CA VAL A 424 7.95 7.30 -4.07
C VAL A 424 7.21 7.13 -2.75
N LEU A 425 7.24 8.17 -1.92
CA LEU A 425 6.86 8.08 -0.51
C LEU A 425 5.35 7.85 -0.28
N THR A 426 4.49 8.47 -1.08
CA THR A 426 3.02 8.37 -0.93
C THR A 426 2.52 6.95 -1.18
N ARG A 427 2.94 6.34 -2.30
CA ARG A 427 2.57 4.94 -2.62
C ARG A 427 3.19 3.94 -1.66
N PHE A 428 4.41 4.23 -1.19
CA PHE A 428 5.14 3.40 -0.24
C PHE A 428 4.42 3.33 1.12
N LEU A 429 4.11 4.47 1.74
CA LEU A 429 3.41 4.50 3.02
C LEU A 429 1.95 4.07 2.89
N GLY A 430 1.27 4.46 1.81
CA GLY A 430 -0.14 4.17 1.59
C GLY A 430 -0.49 2.67 1.49
N SER A 431 0.44 1.84 1.03
CA SER A 431 0.28 0.38 0.94
C SER A 431 0.90 -0.39 2.12
N SER A 432 1.84 0.23 2.85
CA SER A 432 2.64 -0.48 3.88
C SER A 432 2.19 -0.24 5.31
N SER A 433 1.45 0.85 5.59
CA SER A 433 1.14 1.25 6.96
C SER A 433 -0.32 1.68 7.15
N PRO A 434 -0.99 1.21 8.22
CA PRO A 434 -2.33 1.68 8.57
C PRO A 434 -2.35 3.07 9.22
N VAL A 435 -1.20 3.57 9.68
CA VAL A 435 -1.08 4.76 10.54
C VAL A 435 -1.59 6.02 9.87
N LEU A 436 -1.31 6.22 8.57
CA LEU A 436 -1.79 7.38 7.82
C LEU A 436 -3.32 7.48 7.90
N TYR A 437 -4.02 6.37 7.68
CA TYR A 437 -5.47 6.30 7.70
C TYR A 437 -6.05 6.42 9.11
N TRP A 438 -5.42 5.76 10.10
CA TRP A 438 -5.83 5.86 11.50
C TRP A 438 -5.67 7.28 12.05
N PHE A 439 -4.56 7.94 11.74
CA PHE A 439 -4.30 9.30 12.21
C PHE A 439 -5.25 10.31 11.55
N CYS A 440 -5.48 10.21 10.24
CA CYS A 440 -6.47 11.07 9.56
C CYS A 440 -7.88 10.85 10.11
N ALA A 441 -8.27 9.60 10.38
CA ALA A 441 -9.55 9.29 11.02
C ALA A 441 -9.64 9.87 12.44
N HIS A 442 -8.55 9.85 13.20
CA HIS A 442 -8.47 10.47 14.52
C HIS A 442 -8.65 11.98 14.46
N LEU A 443 -7.97 12.68 13.54
CA LEU A 443 -8.12 14.12 13.34
C LEU A 443 -9.57 14.50 13.01
N LEU A 444 -10.19 13.78 12.06
CA LEU A 444 -11.58 14.01 11.67
C LEU A 444 -12.56 13.72 12.82
N GLN A 445 -12.28 12.71 13.65
CA GLN A 445 -13.13 12.39 14.79
C GLN A 445 -13.04 13.45 15.91
N GLU A 446 -11.86 14.00 16.17
CA GLU A 446 -11.68 15.04 17.20
C GLU A 446 -12.27 16.40 16.79
N HIS A 447 -12.12 16.77 15.51
CA HIS A 447 -12.49 18.11 15.04
C HIS A 447 -13.94 18.19 14.53
N GLU A 448 -14.62 17.06 14.33
CA GLU A 448 -16.03 17.01 13.88
C GLU A 448 -16.90 16.14 14.81
N PRO A 449 -17.09 16.54 16.09
CA PRO A 449 -17.91 15.77 17.03
C PRO A 449 -19.39 15.71 16.62
N LEU A 450 -19.87 16.70 15.84
CA LEU A 450 -21.25 16.79 15.36
C LEU A 450 -21.64 15.64 14.42
N LEU A 451 -20.69 14.99 13.73
CA LEU A 451 -20.96 13.80 12.91
C LEU A 451 -21.45 12.60 13.73
N TRP A 452 -21.19 12.61 15.03
CA TRP A 452 -21.31 11.44 15.90
C TRP A 452 -22.25 11.64 17.10
N ASN A 453 -22.77 12.85 17.30
CA ASN A 453 -23.61 13.23 18.44
C ASN A 453 -25.13 13.05 18.22
N GLU A 454 -25.61 12.62 17.05
CA GLU A 454 -27.04 12.37 16.81
C GLU A 454 -27.57 11.06 17.45
N GLY A 455 -26.88 10.49 18.44
CA GLY A 455 -27.23 9.19 19.05
C GLY A 455 -27.21 9.14 20.58
N THR A 456 -27.02 10.26 21.26
CA THR A 456 -27.09 10.34 22.74
C THR A 456 -27.92 11.55 23.14
N ASP A 457 -29.24 11.43 23.01
CA ASP A 457 -30.16 12.29 23.74
C ASP A 457 -30.13 11.90 25.22
N GLY A 458 -29.65 12.83 26.04
CA GLY A 458 -29.62 12.70 27.48
C GLY A 458 -28.88 13.86 28.14
N GLN A 459 -29.51 15.05 28.12
CA GLN A 459 -29.21 16.23 28.96
C GLN A 459 -27.80 16.82 28.73
N THR A 460 -27.58 18.10 28.38
CA THR A 460 -28.06 19.31 29.03
C THR A 460 -27.79 20.50 28.09
N THR A 461 -28.61 21.53 28.23
CA THR A 461 -28.77 22.78 27.48
C THR A 461 -27.53 23.64 27.17
N ALA A 462 -27.45 24.18 25.95
CA ALA A 462 -27.22 25.62 25.65
C ALA A 462 -27.60 25.95 24.18
N PRO A 463 -28.33 27.03 23.88
CA PRO A 463 -28.88 27.28 22.54
C PRO A 463 -27.99 28.17 21.69
N CYS A 464 -27.63 27.74 20.47
CA CYS A 464 -27.08 28.62 19.45
C CYS A 464 -28.23 29.15 18.57
N THR A 465 -28.34 30.47 18.51
CA THR A 465 -29.35 31.28 17.82
C THR A 465 -29.54 30.87 16.35
N LYS A 466 -30.74 30.39 16.01
CA LYS A 466 -31.20 30.18 14.63
C LYS A 466 -31.67 31.50 14.03
N LYS A 467 -31.21 31.83 12.81
CA LYS A 467 -31.94 32.72 11.90
C LYS A 467 -33.12 31.93 11.31
N PRO A 468 -34.35 32.48 11.28
CA PRO A 468 -35.52 31.76 10.77
C PRO A 468 -35.64 31.91 9.25
N GLY A 469 -35.91 30.81 8.56
CA GLY A 469 -36.32 30.83 7.15
C GLY A 469 -35.61 29.82 6.26
N GLN A 470 -35.79 28.52 6.51
CA GLN A 470 -35.72 27.49 5.48
C GLN A 470 -36.45 26.22 5.99
N SER A 471 -37.28 25.67 5.10
CA SER A 471 -38.27 24.61 5.31
C SER A 471 -37.70 23.31 5.90
N PRO A 472 -38.44 22.61 6.77
CA PRO A 472 -37.98 21.39 7.43
C PRO A 472 -38.43 20.16 6.64
N ASP A 473 -37.77 19.80 5.55
CA ASP A 473 -37.99 18.50 4.90
C ASP A 473 -36.76 18.06 4.09
N SER A 474 -36.03 17.06 4.60
CA SER A 474 -35.23 16.06 3.82
C SER A 474 -34.16 15.32 4.62
N CYS A 475 -33.95 15.56 5.93
CA CYS A 475 -33.03 14.74 6.73
C CYS A 475 -33.78 13.79 7.65
N ARG A 476 -34.34 12.73 7.06
CA ARG A 476 -34.86 11.59 7.83
C ARG A 476 -34.32 10.28 7.26
N GLU A 477 -33.04 9.99 7.48
CA GLU A 477 -32.48 8.64 7.25
C GLU A 477 -31.47 8.23 8.34
N GLY A 478 -31.93 7.34 9.22
CA GLY A 478 -31.28 6.18 9.86
C GLY A 478 -29.90 6.27 10.57
N PRO A 479 -29.63 5.40 11.56
CA PRO A 479 -28.40 5.40 12.38
C PRO A 479 -27.14 4.84 11.66
N SER A 480 -27.13 4.77 10.33
CA SER A 480 -26.15 4.00 9.53
C SER A 480 -25.77 4.69 8.21
N GLY A 481 -25.66 6.02 8.20
CA GLY A 481 -25.14 6.75 7.05
C GLY A 481 -23.62 6.70 6.98
N ASN A 482 -23.06 6.64 5.76
CA ASN A 482 -21.63 6.72 5.53
C ASN A 482 -21.10 8.10 6.01
N PRO A 483 -20.25 8.16 7.07
CA PRO A 483 -19.84 9.39 7.72
C PRO A 483 -18.96 10.25 6.80
N LEU A 484 -18.20 9.62 5.91
CA LEU A 484 -17.41 10.30 4.90
C LEU A 484 -18.33 11.01 3.90
N MET A 485 -19.42 10.37 3.47
CA MET A 485 -20.40 11.01 2.59
C MET A 485 -21.14 12.16 3.28
N LYS A 486 -21.47 12.03 4.57
CA LYS A 486 -22.00 13.16 5.36
C LYS A 486 -21.03 14.34 5.40
N LEU A 487 -19.74 14.07 5.62
CA LEU A 487 -18.67 15.07 5.60
C LEU A 487 -18.54 15.76 4.23
N LEU A 488 -18.65 15.01 3.13
CA LEU A 488 -18.56 15.55 1.78
C LEU A 488 -19.78 16.38 1.38
N LEU A 489 -20.99 15.95 1.75
CA LEU A 489 -22.21 16.74 1.55
C LEU A 489 -22.20 18.01 2.41
N GLY A 490 -21.65 17.93 3.62
CA GLY A 490 -21.48 19.03 4.56
C GLY A 490 -20.20 19.86 4.36
N TYR A 491 -19.50 19.76 3.22
CA TYR A 491 -18.16 20.30 3.04
C TYR A 491 -18.02 21.81 3.37
N ARG A 492 -19.09 22.61 3.22
CA ARG A 492 -19.05 24.04 3.59
C ARG A 492 -18.97 24.27 5.10
N CYS A 493 -19.58 23.40 5.89
CA CYS A 493 -19.78 23.55 7.33
C CYS A 493 -18.67 22.92 8.20
N ILE A 494 -17.77 22.14 7.60
CA ILE A 494 -16.67 21.48 8.33
C ILE A 494 -15.50 22.43 8.61
N THR A 495 -14.72 22.10 9.63
CA THR A 495 -13.52 22.82 10.06
C THR A 495 -12.47 22.88 8.94
N PRO A 496 -11.60 23.92 8.92
CA PRO A 496 -10.56 24.06 7.90
C PRO A 496 -9.59 22.88 7.87
N LEU A 497 -9.27 22.29 9.03
CA LEU A 497 -8.42 21.10 9.10
C LEU A 497 -9.08 19.89 8.41
N SER A 498 -10.36 19.63 8.69
CA SER A 498 -11.12 18.56 8.03
C SER A 498 -11.22 18.77 6.52
N LYS A 499 -11.38 20.01 6.06
CA LYS A 499 -11.33 20.38 4.63
C LYS A 499 -9.97 20.03 4.01
N CYS A 500 -8.87 20.35 4.68
CA CYS A 500 -7.53 20.04 4.21
C CYS A 500 -7.30 18.51 4.10
N VAL A 501 -7.70 17.74 5.11
CA VAL A 501 -7.54 16.27 5.09
C VAL A 501 -8.38 15.64 3.99
N LEU A 502 -9.69 15.96 3.90
CA LEU A 502 -10.56 15.39 2.86
C LEU A 502 -10.18 15.88 1.46
N GLY A 503 -9.82 17.16 1.34
CA GLY A 503 -9.32 17.76 0.12
C GLY A 503 -8.05 17.07 -0.36
N PHE A 504 -7.12 16.75 0.53
CA PHE A 504 -5.92 15.97 0.21
C PHE A 504 -6.27 14.59 -0.36
N PHE A 505 -7.11 13.79 0.31
CA PHE A 505 -7.49 12.46 -0.17
C PHE A 505 -8.19 12.51 -1.54
N LEU A 506 -9.18 13.41 -1.71
CA LEU A 506 -9.94 13.51 -2.96
C LEU A 506 -9.11 14.09 -4.12
N SER A 507 -8.32 15.13 -3.85
CA SER A 507 -7.48 15.75 -4.88
C SER A 507 -6.40 14.79 -5.35
N TYR A 508 -5.73 14.07 -4.44
CA TYR A 508 -4.71 13.09 -4.84
C TYR A 508 -5.32 11.87 -5.51
N TRP A 509 -6.50 11.43 -5.09
CA TRP A 509 -7.21 10.36 -5.77
C TRP A 509 -7.52 10.71 -7.23
N LEU A 510 -8.03 11.92 -7.50
CA LEU A 510 -8.34 12.36 -8.86
C LEU A 510 -7.07 12.70 -9.66
N LEU A 511 -6.19 13.51 -9.09
CA LEU A 511 -4.97 13.98 -9.75
C LEU A 511 -4.04 12.80 -10.07
N GLY A 512 -3.92 11.83 -9.18
CA GLY A 512 -3.13 10.63 -9.43
C GLY A 512 -3.63 9.79 -10.59
N LEU A 513 -4.95 9.68 -10.76
CA LEU A 513 -5.52 9.02 -11.92
C LEU A 513 -5.21 9.77 -13.21
N VAL A 514 -5.39 11.09 -13.21
CA VAL A 514 -5.12 11.93 -14.38
C VAL A 514 -3.63 11.90 -14.74
N LEU A 515 -2.73 12.13 -13.79
CA LEU A 515 -1.30 12.24 -14.07
C LEU A 515 -0.70 10.89 -14.48
N HIS A 516 -0.94 9.83 -13.70
CA HIS A 516 -0.39 8.51 -14.01
C HIS A 516 -0.87 7.97 -15.35
N CYS A 517 -2.17 8.11 -15.65
CA CYS A 517 -2.74 7.63 -16.90
C CYS A 517 -2.36 8.49 -18.12
N ASN A 518 -1.66 9.62 -17.95
CA ASN A 518 -1.16 10.50 -19.02
C ASN A 518 0.38 10.59 -19.05
N PHE A 519 1.10 9.56 -18.55
CA PHE A 519 2.57 9.53 -18.48
C PHE A 519 3.21 10.71 -17.73
N LEU A 520 2.48 11.35 -16.82
CA LEU A 520 3.04 12.41 -15.98
C LEU A 520 3.53 11.81 -14.66
N PRO A 521 4.67 12.29 -14.13
CA PRO A 521 5.19 11.82 -12.85
C PRO A 521 4.12 11.94 -11.76
N TRP A 522 3.89 10.85 -11.03
CA TRP A 522 2.99 10.81 -9.89
C TRP A 522 3.66 10.11 -8.71
N THR A 523 3.37 10.63 -7.52
CA THR A 523 3.98 10.39 -6.21
C THR A 523 4.54 9.00 -5.92
#